data_AF-A0A4Q6DTB1-F1
#
_entry.id   AF-A0A4Q6DTB1-F1
#
_cell.length_a   1.000
_cell.length_b   1.000
_cell.length_c   1.000
_cell.angle_alpha   90.00
_cell.angle_beta   90.00
_cell.angle_gamma   90.00
#
_symmetry.space_group_name_H-M   'P 1'
#
loop_
_entity.id
_entity.type
_entity.pdbx_description
1 polymer ?
#
loop_
_entity_poly.entity_id
_entity_poly.type
_entity_poly.pdbx_seq_one_letter_code
_entity_poly.pdbx_strand_id
1 'polypeptide(L)'
;MKKMRRRKYQRGQGGQALLEFLIVTSMILTFTFIFVQLAWGIAYAHYVHYATYMASRAYLSGGATIGDQADSAAEVLRTMLKRPSGKDLFPFIAKARTGDDRDAKGAEPVPGGAIGFHSEASGDAKSKSRAFSWAEGVQYNFNLKLFLLPISTFIVKDGQGKTITPGSPGAPAKSVEWKGAIPFTSDSFLGRDPNHGDCLKFMVRMSAEFGIGRGDQKDFIEDNGC
;
A
#
# COMPACT_ATOMS: atom_id res chain seq x y z
N MET A 1 50.71 -67.78 18.76
CA MET A 1 50.58 -66.41 19.32
C MET A 1 49.38 -65.71 18.71
N LYS A 2 48.29 -65.51 19.46
CA LYS A 2 47.06 -64.85 19.00
C LYS A 2 47.19 -63.33 19.22
N LYS A 3 47.31 -62.56 18.14
CA LYS A 3 47.45 -61.10 18.17
C LYS A 3 46.09 -60.48 18.54
N MET A 4 45.91 -60.07 19.79
CA MET A 4 44.71 -59.35 20.23
C MET A 4 44.63 -57.98 19.53
N ARG A 5 43.69 -57.83 18.60
CA ARG A 5 43.33 -56.54 18.01
C ARG A 5 42.58 -55.72 19.07
N ARG A 6 43.23 -54.68 19.60
CA ARG A 6 42.56 -53.65 20.44
C ARG A 6 41.43 -53.01 19.63
N ARG A 7 40.18 -53.22 20.05
CA ARG A 7 39.03 -52.48 19.52
C ARG A 7 39.20 -51.01 19.90
N LYS A 8 39.33 -50.13 18.90
CA LYS A 8 39.28 -48.68 19.12
C LYS A 8 37.86 -48.33 19.58
N TYR A 9 37.73 -47.86 20.81
CA TYR A 9 36.47 -47.38 21.36
C TYR A 9 36.11 -46.08 20.62
N GLN A 10 35.03 -46.08 19.84
CA GLN A 10 34.53 -44.88 19.16
C GLN A 10 33.85 -43.97 20.19
N ARG A 11 34.66 -43.12 20.86
CA ARG A 11 34.15 -41.96 21.59
C ARG A 11 33.77 -40.89 20.57
N GLY A 12 32.48 -40.59 20.43
CA GLY A 12 32.04 -39.47 19.59
C GLY A 12 30.57 -39.44 19.13
N GLN A 13 29.80 -40.51 19.29
CA GLN A 13 28.42 -40.56 18.75
C GLN A 13 27.33 -40.04 19.70
N GLY A 14 27.60 -39.96 21.01
CA GLY A 14 26.66 -39.46 21.99
C GLY A 14 26.53 -37.94 21.91
N GLY A 15 25.58 -37.44 21.12
CA GLY A 15 25.28 -36.00 20.98
C GLY A 15 25.00 -35.56 19.55
N GLN A 16 25.48 -36.30 18.56
CA GLN A 16 25.24 -35.98 17.14
C GLN A 16 23.75 -36.01 16.79
N ALA A 17 23.04 -37.04 17.26
CA ALA A 17 21.60 -37.16 17.01
C ALA A 17 20.79 -35.99 17.61
N LEU A 18 21.22 -35.44 18.75
CA LEU A 18 20.58 -34.27 19.35
C LEU A 18 20.82 -33.02 18.50
N LEU A 19 22.05 -32.83 18.02
CA LEU A 19 22.39 -31.68 17.16
C LEU A 19 21.64 -31.75 15.82
N GLU A 20 21.60 -32.92 15.19
CA GLU A 20 20.84 -33.14 13.95
C GLU A 20 19.35 -32.88 14.17
N PHE A 21 18.77 -33.38 15.25
CA PHE A 21 17.39 -33.11 15.62
C PHE A 21 17.13 -31.60 15.77
N LEU A 22 17.97 -30.88 16.53
CA LEU A 22 17.82 -29.44 16.71
C LEU A 22 17.92 -28.67 15.40
N ILE A 23 18.85 -29.04 14.52
CA ILE A 23 19.00 -28.40 13.21
C ILE A 23 17.76 -28.63 12.36
N VAL A 24 17.30 -29.88 12.24
CA VAL A 24 16.11 -30.21 11.43
C VAL A 24 14.86 -29.54 12.00
N THR A 25 14.65 -29.60 13.32
CA THR A 25 13.53 -28.92 13.98
C THR A 25 13.60 -27.42 13.78
N SER A 26 14.77 -26.78 13.93
CA SER A 26 14.94 -25.34 13.69
C SER A 26 14.64 -24.97 12.24
N MET A 27 15.05 -25.81 11.28
CA MET A 27 14.80 -25.61 9.86
C MET A 27 13.30 -25.69 9.55
N ILE A 28 12.61 -26.74 10.05
CA ILE A 28 11.17 -26.90 9.86
C ILE A 28 10.41 -25.71 10.47
N LEU A 29 10.71 -25.34 11.71
CA LEU A 29 10.09 -24.21 12.38
C LEU A 29 10.33 -22.90 11.61
N THR A 30 11.54 -22.68 11.10
CA THR A 30 11.87 -21.49 10.28
C THR A 30 10.97 -21.42 9.05
N PHE A 31 10.85 -22.51 8.30
CA PHE A 31 9.96 -22.56 7.13
C PHE A 31 8.49 -22.34 7.53
N THR A 32 8.02 -22.99 8.60
CA THR A 32 6.64 -22.80 9.09
C THR A 32 6.37 -21.33 9.42
N PHE A 33 7.27 -20.66 10.14
CA PHE A 33 7.10 -19.24 10.46
C PHE A 33 7.12 -18.35 9.23
N ILE A 34 7.98 -18.63 8.24
CA ILE A 34 7.99 -17.89 6.96
C ILE A 34 6.63 -18.00 6.27
N PHE A 35 6.05 -19.19 6.17
CA PHE A 35 4.74 -19.37 5.54
C PHE A 35 3.61 -18.69 6.31
N VAL A 36 3.60 -18.77 7.64
CA VAL A 36 2.59 -18.09 8.47
C VAL A 36 2.69 -16.57 8.29
N GLN A 37 3.89 -16.02 8.28
CA GLN A 37 4.10 -14.59 8.05
C GLN A 37 3.69 -14.15 6.65
N LEU A 38 4.04 -14.93 5.62
CA LEU A 38 3.62 -14.66 4.25
C LEU A 38 2.10 -14.68 4.14
N ALA A 39 1.44 -15.69 4.72
CA ALA A 39 -0.02 -15.80 4.73
C ALA A 39 -0.68 -14.60 5.42
N TRP A 40 -0.17 -14.18 6.58
CA TRP A 40 -0.66 -12.98 7.27
C TRP A 40 -0.42 -11.69 6.47
N GLY A 41 0.73 -11.57 5.81
CA GLY A 41 1.05 -10.42 4.97
C GLY A 41 0.11 -10.30 3.78
N ILE A 42 -0.17 -11.41 3.10
CA ILE A 42 -1.13 -11.49 1.99
C ILE A 42 -2.56 -11.20 2.49
N ALA A 43 -2.97 -11.81 3.62
CA ALA A 43 -4.29 -11.56 4.20
C ALA A 43 -4.49 -10.07 4.55
N TYR A 44 -3.47 -9.43 5.13
CA TYR A 44 -3.51 -8.01 5.42
C TYR A 44 -3.54 -7.17 4.12
N ALA A 45 -2.78 -7.53 3.09
CA ALA A 45 -2.83 -6.84 1.80
C ALA A 45 -4.23 -6.91 1.16
N HIS A 46 -4.89 -8.06 1.20
CA HIS A 46 -6.29 -8.19 0.77
C HIS A 46 -7.25 -7.35 1.62
N TYR A 47 -7.03 -7.27 2.93
CA TYR A 47 -7.81 -6.42 3.82
C TYR A 47 -7.66 -4.94 3.46
N VAL A 48 -6.43 -4.47 3.20
CA VAL A 48 -6.18 -3.11 2.70
C VAL A 48 -6.87 -2.89 1.37
N HIS A 49 -6.79 -3.84 0.44
CA HIS A 49 -7.45 -3.73 -0.86
C HIS A 49 -8.96 -3.60 -0.74
N TYR A 50 -9.57 -4.38 0.14
CA TYR A 50 -10.99 -4.25 0.45
C TYR A 50 -11.33 -2.89 1.05
N ALA A 51 -10.50 -2.37 1.96
CA ALA A 51 -10.70 -1.04 2.54
C ALA A 51 -10.59 0.07 1.49
N THR A 52 -9.59 0.00 0.61
CA THR A 52 -9.42 0.92 -0.52
C THR A 52 -10.63 0.87 -1.46
N TYR A 53 -11.15 -0.32 -1.76
CA TYR A 53 -12.36 -0.50 -2.57
C TYR A 53 -13.62 0.08 -1.90
N MET A 54 -13.78 -0.12 -0.59
CA MET A 54 -14.91 0.48 0.14
C MET A 54 -14.79 1.99 0.22
N ALA A 55 -13.58 2.52 0.36
CA ALA A 55 -13.32 3.94 0.35
C ALA A 55 -13.60 4.56 -1.04
N SER A 56 -13.22 3.89 -2.14
CA SER A 56 -13.54 4.36 -3.49
C SER A 56 -15.05 4.36 -3.74
N ARG A 57 -15.79 3.37 -3.24
CA ARG A 57 -17.26 3.38 -3.31
C ARG A 57 -17.87 4.53 -2.51
N ALA A 58 -17.38 4.76 -1.28
CA ALA A 58 -17.83 5.87 -0.44
C ALA A 58 -17.51 7.22 -1.08
N TYR A 59 -16.36 7.34 -1.76
CA TYR A 59 -15.99 8.50 -2.56
C TYR A 59 -17.05 8.77 -3.64
N LEU A 60 -17.43 7.76 -4.42
CA LEU A 60 -18.42 7.94 -5.48
C LEU A 60 -19.83 8.27 -4.96
N SER A 61 -20.21 7.76 -3.79
CA SER A 61 -21.55 7.98 -3.22
C SER A 61 -21.67 9.20 -2.30
N GLY A 62 -20.56 9.87 -1.97
CA GLY A 62 -20.51 10.82 -0.86
C GLY A 62 -21.01 12.22 -1.22
N GLY A 63 -22.30 12.53 -1.00
CA GLY A 63 -22.77 13.93 -1.04
C GLY A 63 -22.68 14.65 -2.39
N ALA A 64 -23.01 15.94 -2.39
CA ALA A 64 -23.12 16.75 -3.61
C ALA A 64 -21.81 17.42 -4.02
N THR A 65 -20.83 17.50 -3.11
CA THR A 65 -19.56 18.18 -3.33
C THR A 65 -18.39 17.20 -3.29
N ILE A 66 -17.30 17.51 -4.02
CA ILE A 66 -16.07 16.70 -4.00
C ILE A 66 -15.47 16.61 -2.59
N GLY A 67 -15.68 17.64 -1.76
CA GLY A 67 -15.25 17.64 -0.35
C GLY A 67 -15.96 16.54 0.45
N ASP A 68 -17.29 16.48 0.35
CA ASP A 68 -18.09 15.46 1.05
C ASP A 68 -17.73 14.03 0.59
N GLN A 69 -17.43 13.87 -0.71
CA GLN A 69 -16.95 12.63 -1.31
C GLN A 69 -15.61 12.19 -0.69
N ALA A 70 -14.65 13.12 -0.65
CA ALA A 70 -13.33 12.88 -0.08
C ALA A 70 -13.38 12.57 1.41
N ASP A 71 -14.21 13.29 2.17
CA ASP A 71 -14.38 13.08 3.61
C ASP A 71 -15.03 11.72 3.91
N SER A 72 -16.02 11.31 3.13
CA SER A 72 -16.67 10.00 3.25
C SER A 72 -15.67 8.86 3.02
N ALA A 73 -14.86 8.98 1.96
CA ALA A 73 -13.81 8.00 1.66
C ALA A 73 -12.72 7.96 2.74
N ALA A 74 -12.32 9.13 3.25
CA ALA A 74 -11.36 9.24 4.33
C ALA A 74 -11.88 8.59 5.62
N GLU A 75 -13.16 8.77 5.95
CA GLU A 75 -13.78 8.15 7.11
C GLU A 75 -13.75 6.62 7.01
N VAL A 76 -14.02 6.04 5.84
CA VAL A 76 -13.91 4.59 5.62
C VAL A 76 -12.47 4.11 5.85
N LEU A 77 -11.48 4.80 5.28
CA LEU A 77 -10.07 4.44 5.49
C LEU A 77 -9.66 4.58 6.96
N ARG A 78 -10.09 5.63 7.67
CA ARG A 78 -9.80 5.80 9.11
C ARG A 78 -10.44 4.68 9.92
N THR A 79 -11.68 4.32 9.61
CA THR A 79 -12.43 3.30 10.35
C THR A 79 -11.86 1.90 10.14
N MET A 80 -11.45 1.58 8.92
CA MET A 80 -10.92 0.24 8.59
C MET A 80 -9.43 0.08 8.90
N LEU A 81 -8.61 1.10 8.63
CA LEU A 81 -7.15 0.96 8.67
C LEU A 81 -6.51 1.59 9.90
N LYS A 82 -7.23 2.45 10.63
CA LYS A 82 -6.72 3.15 11.81
C LYS A 82 -7.52 2.77 13.05
N ARG A 83 -6.84 2.85 14.19
CA ARG A 83 -7.47 2.83 15.52
C ARG A 83 -8.06 4.22 15.80
N PRO A 84 -8.95 4.37 16.80
CA PRO A 84 -9.42 5.69 17.25
C PRO A 84 -8.28 6.66 17.63
N SER A 85 -7.13 6.12 18.03
CA SER A 85 -5.90 6.89 18.29
C SER A 85 -5.20 7.48 17.05
N GLY A 86 -5.69 7.21 15.83
CA GLY A 86 -5.06 7.57 14.56
C GLY A 86 -3.89 6.67 14.13
N LYS A 87 -3.44 5.75 14.99
CA LYS A 87 -2.40 4.75 14.67
C LYS A 87 -2.94 3.66 13.75
N ASP A 88 -2.07 3.07 12.94
CA ASP A 88 -2.42 1.90 12.11
C ASP A 88 -3.01 0.76 12.97
N LEU A 89 -3.96 0.01 12.40
CA LEU A 89 -4.65 -1.07 13.10
C LEU A 89 -3.68 -2.20 13.50
N PHE A 90 -2.77 -2.56 12.59
CA PHE A 90 -1.78 -3.63 12.74
C PHE A 90 -0.34 -3.16 12.44
N PRO A 91 0.23 -2.26 13.27
CA PRO A 91 1.51 -1.59 13.00
C PRO A 91 2.73 -2.54 13.02
N PHE A 92 2.53 -3.79 13.46
CA PHE A 92 3.54 -4.85 13.44
C PHE A 92 3.60 -5.59 12.10
N ILE A 93 2.52 -5.59 11.32
CA ILE A 93 2.42 -6.21 9.99
C ILE A 93 2.76 -5.18 8.93
N ALA A 94 2.08 -4.03 8.98
CA ALA A 94 2.24 -2.99 8.00
C ALA A 94 2.08 -1.61 8.62
N LYS A 95 2.64 -0.61 7.93
CA LYS A 95 2.44 0.79 8.27
C LYS A 95 2.08 1.60 7.05
N ALA A 96 1.25 2.61 7.25
CA ALA A 96 1.06 3.62 6.22
C ALA A 96 2.40 4.23 5.79
N ARG A 97 2.58 4.39 4.49
CA ARG A 97 3.71 5.12 3.93
C ARG A 97 3.28 6.58 3.80
N THR A 98 3.98 7.49 4.47
CA THR A 98 3.65 8.93 4.49
C THR A 98 4.82 9.71 3.91
N GLY A 99 4.55 10.78 3.16
CA GLY A 99 5.56 11.71 2.67
C GLY A 99 6.21 11.33 1.34
N ASP A 100 5.50 10.61 0.47
CA ASP A 100 5.88 10.57 -0.94
C ASP A 100 5.53 11.93 -1.58
N ASP A 101 6.32 12.42 -2.54
CA ASP A 101 6.06 13.71 -3.22
C ASP A 101 4.70 13.74 -3.96
N ARG A 102 4.02 12.59 -4.06
CA ARG A 102 2.64 12.44 -4.55
C ARG A 102 1.61 13.00 -3.57
N ASP A 103 1.97 13.09 -2.29
CA ASP A 103 1.12 13.53 -1.18
C ASP A 103 1.00 15.06 -1.10
N ALA A 104 1.69 15.78 -2.01
CA ALA A 104 1.95 17.22 -1.89
C ALA A 104 0.89 18.15 -2.53
N LYS A 105 -0.26 17.66 -2.99
CA LYS A 105 -1.29 18.51 -3.65
C LYS A 105 -2.71 18.27 -3.15
N GLY A 106 -2.90 18.48 -1.86
CA GLY A 106 -4.18 18.39 -1.18
C GLY A 106 -4.02 17.50 0.03
N ALA A 107 -4.40 17.99 1.21
CA ALA A 107 -4.17 17.34 2.49
C ALA A 107 -4.52 15.85 2.41
N GLU A 108 -3.55 14.96 2.65
CA GLU A 108 -3.85 13.54 2.92
C GLU A 108 -4.80 13.51 4.12
N PRO A 109 -6.07 13.14 3.95
CA PRO A 109 -6.98 13.11 5.09
C PRO A 109 -6.64 11.93 6.01
N VAL A 110 -5.92 10.93 5.49
CA VAL A 110 -5.50 9.72 6.20
C VAL A 110 -4.05 9.42 5.83
N PRO A 111 -3.14 9.17 6.79
CA PRO A 111 -1.75 8.83 6.47
C PRO A 111 -1.66 7.63 5.52
N GLY A 112 -1.00 7.83 4.39
CA GLY A 112 -0.81 6.86 3.31
C GLY A 112 -2.03 6.67 2.40
N GLY A 113 -3.11 7.42 2.62
CA GLY A 113 -4.30 7.42 1.78
C GLY A 113 -4.31 8.62 0.84
N ALA A 114 -4.38 8.34 -0.45
CA ALA A 114 -4.50 9.32 -1.51
C ALA A 114 -5.91 9.19 -2.14
N ILE A 115 -6.74 10.23 -2.00
CA ILE A 115 -8.13 10.24 -2.45
C ILE A 115 -8.29 11.23 -3.62
N GLY A 116 -9.03 10.83 -4.67
CA GLY A 116 -9.37 11.67 -5.80
C GLY A 116 -8.44 11.50 -7.01
N PHE A 117 -7.94 12.61 -7.56
CA PHE A 117 -7.29 12.72 -8.86
C PHE A 117 -5.83 12.19 -8.90
N HIS A 118 -5.61 10.96 -8.47
CA HIS A 118 -4.31 10.28 -8.56
C HIS A 118 -4.22 9.49 -9.86
N SER A 119 -4.06 10.20 -10.98
CA SER A 119 -3.95 9.57 -12.30
C SER A 119 -2.53 9.04 -12.54
N GLU A 120 -2.23 7.81 -12.15
CA GLU A 120 -1.04 7.12 -12.68
C GLU A 120 -1.19 6.74 -14.16
N ALA A 121 -2.42 6.67 -14.68
CA ALA A 121 -2.71 6.45 -16.10
C ALA A 121 -2.46 7.69 -16.99
N SER A 122 -1.64 8.65 -16.54
CA SER A 122 -1.11 9.68 -17.43
C SER A 122 0.11 9.09 -18.14
N GLY A 123 -0.11 8.48 -19.30
CA GLY A 123 0.91 7.80 -20.12
C GLY A 123 2.07 8.69 -20.60
N ASP A 124 2.13 9.95 -20.16
CA ASP A 124 3.23 10.84 -20.45
C ASP A 124 3.43 11.82 -19.28
N ALA A 125 4.51 11.64 -18.52
CA ALA A 125 4.86 12.51 -17.39
C ALA A 125 5.00 14.00 -17.78
N LYS A 126 5.12 14.30 -19.09
CA LYS A 126 5.15 15.66 -19.63
C LYS A 126 3.78 16.18 -20.06
N SER A 127 2.86 15.31 -20.47
CA SER A 127 1.51 15.72 -20.84
C SER A 127 0.66 15.74 -19.56
N LYS A 128 0.52 16.91 -18.95
CA LYS A 128 -0.45 17.18 -17.87
C LYS A 128 -1.89 17.11 -18.37
N SER A 129 -2.20 16.27 -19.35
CA SER A 129 -3.54 16.06 -19.90
C SER A 129 -4.37 15.21 -18.91
N ARG A 130 -4.54 15.76 -17.71
CA ARG A 130 -5.47 15.31 -16.65
C ARG A 130 -6.93 15.21 -17.13
N ALA A 131 -7.19 15.68 -18.34
CA ALA A 131 -8.49 15.64 -19.00
C ALA A 131 -8.89 14.24 -19.50
N PHE A 132 -7.96 13.27 -19.54
CA PHE A 132 -8.24 11.91 -20.01
C PHE A 132 -8.17 10.84 -18.92
N SER A 133 -7.95 11.21 -17.64
CA SER A 133 -8.10 10.25 -16.53
C SER A 133 -9.53 10.29 -16.02
N TRP A 134 -10.39 9.47 -16.63
CA TRP A 134 -11.75 9.18 -16.17
C TRP A 134 -11.75 8.28 -14.92
N ALA A 135 -10.59 7.76 -14.54
CA ALA A 135 -10.35 7.01 -13.32
C ALA A 135 -10.06 7.96 -12.15
N GLU A 136 -11.10 8.36 -11.42
CA GLU A 136 -10.97 8.85 -10.05
C GLU A 136 -11.03 7.66 -9.09
N GLY A 137 -10.33 7.73 -7.97
CA GLY A 137 -10.26 6.58 -7.08
C GLY A 137 -9.65 6.88 -5.74
N VAL A 138 -9.42 5.80 -5.02
CA VAL A 138 -8.69 5.82 -3.75
C VAL A 138 -7.47 4.92 -3.91
N GLN A 139 -6.34 5.44 -3.46
CA GLN A 139 -5.06 4.77 -3.39
C GLN A 139 -4.64 4.70 -1.93
N TYR A 140 -4.10 3.56 -1.51
CA TYR A 140 -3.51 3.41 -0.19
C TYR A 140 -2.10 2.80 -0.29
N ASN A 141 -1.13 3.56 0.17
CA ASN A 141 0.29 3.22 0.17
C ASN A 141 0.70 2.71 1.55
N PHE A 142 1.25 1.50 1.60
CA PHE A 142 1.67 0.88 2.85
C PHE A 142 2.95 0.06 2.67
N ASN A 143 3.71 -0.02 3.75
CA ASN A 143 4.92 -0.82 3.83
C ASN A 143 4.61 -2.09 4.60
N LEU A 144 4.78 -3.25 3.97
CA LEU A 144 4.62 -4.55 4.61
C LEU A 144 5.95 -5.00 5.20
N LYS A 145 5.94 -5.36 6.49
CA LYS A 145 7.12 -5.86 7.18
C LYS A 145 7.22 -7.36 7.00
N LEU A 146 8.09 -7.81 6.09
CA LEU A 146 8.42 -9.22 5.94
C LEU A 146 9.53 -9.58 6.94
N PHE A 147 9.21 -10.34 7.98
CA PHE A 147 10.18 -10.77 9.00
C PHE A 147 10.97 -11.99 8.51
N LEU A 148 11.75 -11.81 7.44
CA LEU A 148 12.42 -12.92 6.78
C LEU A 148 13.34 -13.74 7.71
N LEU A 149 13.84 -13.17 8.82
CA LEU A 149 14.63 -13.92 9.80
C LEU A 149 14.43 -13.38 11.24
N PRO A 150 14.24 -14.24 12.26
CA PRO A 150 14.22 -13.81 13.68
C PRO A 150 15.59 -13.33 14.20
N ILE A 151 16.63 -13.28 13.37
CA ILE A 151 18.02 -13.08 13.80
C ILE A 151 18.54 -11.68 13.46
N SER A 152 17.94 -10.94 12.52
CA SER A 152 18.37 -9.56 12.26
C SER A 152 17.58 -8.58 13.12
N THR A 153 18.21 -8.06 14.17
CA THR A 153 17.73 -6.86 14.85
C THR A 153 17.75 -5.71 13.84
N PHE A 154 16.58 -5.22 13.45
CA PHE A 154 16.46 -4.11 12.50
C PHE A 154 16.95 -2.81 13.16
N ILE A 155 18.09 -2.32 12.68
CA ILE A 155 18.67 -1.03 13.06
C ILE A 155 18.00 0.03 12.17
N VAL A 156 17.07 0.79 12.74
CA VAL A 156 16.49 1.97 12.07
C VAL A 156 17.56 3.04 12.02
N LYS A 157 17.95 3.50 10.82
CA LYS A 157 18.88 4.62 10.64
C LYS A 157 18.12 5.83 10.09
N ASP A 158 18.45 7.04 10.54
CA ASP A 158 17.93 8.27 9.94
C ASP A 158 18.51 8.48 8.53
N GLY A 159 18.02 9.53 7.84
CA GLY A 159 18.55 9.95 6.54
C GLY A 159 20.02 10.39 6.55
N GLN A 160 20.66 10.45 7.73
CA GLN A 160 22.09 10.69 7.91
C GLN A 160 22.85 9.41 8.31
N GLY A 161 22.17 8.26 8.36
CA GLY A 161 22.76 6.96 8.68
C GLY A 161 22.90 6.64 10.18
N LYS A 162 22.40 7.49 11.08
CA LYS A 162 22.48 7.32 12.54
C LYS A 162 21.33 6.46 13.05
N THR A 163 21.64 5.48 13.90
CA THR A 163 20.62 4.61 14.50
C THR A 163 19.65 5.41 15.38
N ILE A 164 18.35 5.37 15.07
CA ILE A 164 17.31 6.03 15.86
C ILE A 164 16.60 4.98 16.71
N THR A 165 16.55 5.20 18.01
CA THR A 165 15.68 4.44 18.91
C THR A 165 14.24 4.98 18.76
N PRO A 166 13.25 4.17 18.37
CA PRO A 166 11.87 4.63 18.23
C PRO A 166 11.36 5.19 19.57
N GLY A 167 10.90 6.45 19.58
CA GLY A 167 10.32 7.11 20.77
C GLY A 167 11.14 8.27 21.36
N SER A 168 12.27 8.64 20.75
CA SER A 168 13.06 9.79 21.24
C SER A 168 12.37 11.13 20.93
N PRO A 169 12.24 12.05 21.90
CA PRO A 169 11.67 13.37 21.66
C PRO A 169 12.60 14.18 20.72
N GLY A 170 12.06 14.59 19.56
CA GLY A 170 12.81 15.29 18.51
C GLY A 170 13.06 14.47 17.24
N ALA A 171 12.50 13.26 17.10
CA ALA A 171 12.54 12.53 15.84
C ALA A 171 11.87 13.36 14.72
N PRO A 172 12.54 13.59 13.56
CA PRO A 172 11.96 14.35 12.48
C PRO A 172 10.66 13.69 12.02
N ALA A 173 9.64 14.47 11.67
CA ALA A 173 8.38 14.01 11.07
C ALA A 173 8.56 13.30 9.71
N LYS A 174 9.80 13.16 9.24
CA LYS A 174 10.12 12.39 8.04
C LYS A 174 9.89 10.92 8.32
N SER A 175 9.14 10.28 7.43
CA SER A 175 8.77 8.88 7.51
C SER A 175 9.99 8.03 7.79
N VAL A 176 9.90 7.23 8.84
CA VAL A 176 10.91 6.24 9.17
C VAL A 176 10.95 5.24 8.02
N GLU A 177 12.03 5.27 7.24
CA GLU A 177 12.25 4.32 6.17
C GLU A 177 12.51 2.94 6.78
N TRP A 178 11.55 2.03 6.64
CA TRP A 178 11.67 0.66 7.13
C TRP A 178 12.62 -0.09 6.20
N LYS A 179 13.91 -0.15 6.53
CA LYS A 179 14.86 -1.00 5.81
C LYS A 179 14.37 -2.45 5.85
N GLY A 180 14.03 -2.97 4.67
CA GLY A 180 13.50 -4.33 4.49
C GLY A 180 11.98 -4.46 4.52
N ALA A 181 11.23 -3.35 4.61
CA ALA A 181 9.81 -3.40 4.27
C ALA A 181 9.63 -3.37 2.75
N ILE A 182 8.64 -4.10 2.27
CA ILE A 182 8.27 -4.12 0.86
C ILE A 182 7.17 -3.08 0.67
N PRO A 183 7.37 -2.05 -0.17
CA PRO A 183 6.34 -1.07 -0.45
C PRO A 183 5.23 -1.73 -1.29
N PHE A 184 4.00 -1.52 -0.86
CA PHE A 184 2.81 -1.92 -1.58
C PHE A 184 1.91 -0.72 -1.77
N THR A 185 1.21 -0.74 -2.90
CA THR A 185 0.21 0.23 -3.27
C THR A 185 -1.05 -0.54 -3.61
N SER A 186 -2.15 -0.16 -2.99
CA SER A 186 -3.47 -0.68 -3.33
C SER A 186 -4.30 0.44 -3.93
N ASP A 187 -4.69 0.27 -5.18
CA ASP A 187 -5.50 1.23 -5.92
C ASP A 187 -6.88 0.64 -6.21
N SER A 188 -7.90 1.48 -6.07
CA SER A 188 -9.24 1.18 -6.53
C SER A 188 -9.77 2.40 -7.29
N PHE A 189 -9.79 2.24 -8.61
CA PHE A 189 -10.44 3.17 -9.52
C PHE A 189 -11.83 2.64 -9.79
N LEU A 190 -12.83 3.45 -9.48
CA LEU A 190 -14.18 3.19 -9.94
C LEU A 190 -14.44 4.19 -11.06
N GLY A 191 -14.98 3.72 -12.17
CA GLY A 191 -15.45 4.62 -13.22
C GLY A 191 -16.47 5.56 -12.58
N ARG A 192 -16.18 6.86 -12.59
CA ARG A 192 -17.18 7.85 -12.23
C ARG A 192 -18.00 8.11 -13.49
N ASP A 193 -19.31 7.94 -13.40
CA ASP A 193 -20.18 8.44 -14.46
C ASP A 193 -19.97 9.97 -14.54
N PRO A 194 -19.60 10.50 -15.71
CA PRO A 194 -19.37 11.93 -15.85
C PRO A 194 -20.66 12.67 -15.50
N ASN A 195 -20.56 13.72 -14.69
CA ASN A 195 -21.71 14.57 -14.47
C ASN A 195 -22.02 15.37 -15.75
N HIS A 196 -23.24 15.86 -15.89
CA HIS A 196 -23.68 16.62 -17.06
C HIS A 196 -22.76 17.80 -17.41
N GLY A 197 -22.18 18.48 -16.41
CA GLY A 197 -21.24 19.58 -16.63
C GLY A 197 -19.91 19.13 -17.23
N ASP A 198 -19.43 17.95 -16.85
CA ASP A 198 -18.21 17.36 -17.39
C ASP A 198 -18.44 16.78 -18.79
N CYS A 199 -19.61 16.18 -19.05
CA CYS A 199 -20.06 15.84 -20.41
C CYS A 199 -20.09 17.08 -21.31
N LEU A 200 -20.70 18.18 -20.86
CA LEU A 200 -20.75 19.44 -21.62
C LEU A 200 -19.35 19.99 -21.91
N LYS A 201 -18.46 20.03 -20.93
CA LYS A 201 -17.08 20.49 -21.14
C LYS A 201 -16.33 19.60 -22.12
N PHE A 202 -16.51 18.28 -22.02
CA PHE A 202 -15.92 17.32 -22.94
C PHE A 202 -16.43 17.53 -24.36
N MET A 203 -17.74 17.63 -24.55
CA MET A 203 -18.39 17.85 -25.84
C MET A 203 -17.99 19.19 -26.47
N VAL A 204 -17.96 20.28 -25.69
CA VAL A 204 -17.51 21.60 -26.15
C VAL A 204 -16.06 21.54 -26.62
N ARG A 205 -15.19 20.84 -25.88
CA ARG A 205 -13.78 20.71 -26.24
C ARG A 205 -13.58 19.84 -27.48
N MET A 206 -14.24 18.69 -27.54
CA MET A 206 -14.19 17.78 -28.68
C MET A 206 -14.70 18.48 -29.96
N SER A 207 -15.80 19.21 -29.84
CA SER A 207 -16.35 20.04 -30.91
C SER A 207 -15.33 21.08 -31.41
N ALA A 208 -14.63 21.76 -30.50
CA ALA A 208 -13.59 22.74 -30.85
C ALA A 208 -12.35 22.09 -31.50
N GLU A 209 -11.97 20.88 -31.08
CA GLU A 209 -10.76 20.18 -31.56
C GLU A 209 -10.96 19.56 -32.94
N PHE A 210 -12.14 18.98 -33.21
CA PHE A 210 -12.46 18.37 -34.50
C PHE A 210 -13.19 19.30 -35.47
N GLY A 211 -13.59 20.50 -35.02
CA GLY A 211 -14.35 21.45 -35.84
C GLY A 211 -15.76 20.95 -36.19
N ILE A 212 -16.36 20.09 -35.36
CA ILE A 212 -17.60 19.36 -35.68
C ILE A 212 -18.88 20.11 -35.24
N GLY A 213 -18.81 21.12 -34.36
CA GLY A 213 -20.02 21.84 -33.91
C GLY A 213 -20.20 23.23 -34.52
N ARG A 214 -21.47 23.61 -34.72
CA ARG A 214 -21.85 25.02 -34.90
C ARG A 214 -21.64 25.74 -33.56
N GLY A 215 -21.20 27.00 -33.62
CA GLY A 215 -20.88 27.82 -32.42
C GLY A 215 -22.08 28.18 -31.53
N ASP A 216 -23.24 27.53 -31.71
CA ASP A 216 -24.52 27.80 -31.08
C ASP A 216 -24.88 26.85 -29.92
N GLN A 217 -23.97 25.97 -29.50
CA GLN A 217 -24.05 25.16 -28.27
C GLN A 217 -25.29 24.24 -28.15
N LYS A 218 -25.93 23.86 -29.27
CA LYS A 218 -27.19 23.08 -29.25
C LYS A 218 -27.09 21.66 -29.79
N ASP A 219 -25.89 21.16 -30.03
CA ASP A 219 -25.69 19.77 -30.45
C ASP A 219 -25.65 18.88 -29.20
N PHE A 220 -26.80 18.26 -28.89
CA PHE A 220 -26.91 17.23 -27.87
C PHE A 220 -26.76 15.87 -28.54
N ILE A 221 -25.77 15.10 -28.11
CA ILE A 221 -25.79 13.65 -28.26
C ILE A 221 -26.51 13.14 -27.00
N GLU A 222 -27.57 12.37 -27.18
CA GLU A 222 -28.18 11.61 -26.08
C GLU A 222 -27.55 10.21 -26.14
N ASP A 223 -26.39 10.02 -25.50
CA ASP A 223 -25.89 8.68 -25.18
C ASP A 223 -26.12 8.42 -23.68
N ASN A 224 -26.27 7.15 -23.29
CA ASN A 224 -26.60 6.73 -21.92
C ASN A 224 -25.40 6.89 -20.93
N GLY A 225 -24.51 7.83 -21.22
CA GLY A 225 -23.30 8.13 -20.44
C GLY A 225 -22.72 9.51 -20.73
N CYS A 226 -23.05 10.11 -21.88
CA CYS A 226 -22.98 11.52 -22.29
C CYS A 226 -23.66 11.56 -23.68
#